data_AF-A0A382JNR8-F1
#
_entry.id   AF-A0A382JNR8-F1
#
_cell.length_a   1.000
_cell.length_b   1.000
_cell.length_c   1.000
_cell.angle_alpha   90.00
_cell.angle_beta   90.00
_cell.angle_gamma   90.00
#
_symmetry.space_group_name_H-M   'P 1'
#
loop_
_entity.id
_entity.type
_entity.pdbx_description
1 polymer ?
#
loop_
_entity_poly.entity_id
_entity_poly.type
_entity_poly.pdbx_seq_one_letter_code
_entity_poly.pdbx_strand_id
1 'polypeptide(L)'
;MKNLLTTQQLREKYDPDSILKAIEQSYNQNLEKLRSSLNHPDSPLQKYNRDIQISLLDANQKRSDKLIDEVASTLKDTIYFMTLSKKERTSVTQRMRSYYSELVKNQFLRINYIMEDPEIGSPKHGSDPTPKHKGMRQVFEILKMVKKDLEFEYEYRQSLSRSGYLTGLQISMGKFFITLKSLGMNQKDQITLVQRLFDDFEVDW
;
A
#
# COMPACT_ATOMS: atom_id res chain seq x y z
N MET A 1 7.30 10.19 -30.54
CA MET A 1 7.37 9.68 -29.16
C MET A 1 5.94 9.51 -28.65
N LYS A 2 5.58 8.35 -28.06
CA LYS A 2 4.29 8.24 -27.36
C LYS A 2 4.30 9.24 -26.21
N ASN A 3 3.27 10.09 -26.09
CA ASN A 3 3.19 11.08 -25.01
C ASN A 3 3.16 10.39 -23.65
N LEU A 4 4.32 10.35 -22.97
CA LEU A 4 4.42 9.84 -21.60
C LEU A 4 3.85 10.88 -20.64
N LEU A 5 2.66 10.60 -20.10
CA LEU A 5 2.01 11.47 -19.14
C LEU A 5 2.91 11.81 -17.95
N THR A 6 2.90 13.06 -17.53
CA THR A 6 3.53 13.48 -16.26
C THR A 6 2.83 12.82 -15.08
N THR A 7 3.51 12.76 -13.94
CA THR A 7 2.89 12.24 -12.71
C THR A 7 1.65 13.04 -12.34
N GLN A 8 1.66 14.35 -12.59
CA GLN A 8 0.48 15.20 -12.39
C GLN A 8 -0.66 14.80 -13.32
N GLN A 9 -0.40 14.61 -14.62
CA GLN A 9 -1.43 14.17 -15.57
C GLN A 9 -1.99 12.78 -15.22
N LEU A 10 -1.16 11.87 -14.70
CA LEU A 10 -1.64 10.59 -14.19
C LEU A 10 -2.52 10.76 -12.95
N ARG A 11 -2.19 11.68 -12.04
CA ARG A 11 -3.05 12.02 -10.90
C ARG A 11 -4.36 12.66 -11.35
N GLU A 12 -4.37 13.50 -12.36
CA GLU A 12 -5.60 14.08 -12.91
C GLU A 12 -6.47 13.00 -13.59
N LYS A 13 -5.85 12.07 -14.32
CA LYS A 13 -6.54 10.97 -15.02
C LYS A 13 -7.18 9.96 -14.07
N TYR A 14 -6.47 9.57 -13.01
CA TYR A 14 -6.90 8.50 -12.10
C TYR A 14 -7.33 8.98 -10.73
N ASP A 15 -7.08 10.24 -10.37
CA ASP A 15 -7.43 10.87 -9.09
C ASP A 15 -7.23 9.94 -7.87
N PRO A 16 -6.03 9.34 -7.68
CA PRO A 16 -5.78 8.44 -6.55
C PRO A 16 -5.92 9.16 -5.21
N ASP A 17 -5.70 10.48 -5.18
CA ASP A 17 -5.71 11.29 -3.98
C ASP A 17 -7.12 11.38 -3.35
N SER A 18 -8.19 11.37 -4.14
CA SER A 18 -9.55 11.30 -3.58
C SER A 18 -9.83 9.96 -2.89
N ILE A 19 -9.32 8.85 -3.43
CA ILE A 19 -9.42 7.53 -2.81
C ILE A 19 -8.67 7.51 -1.49
N LEU A 20 -7.44 8.05 -1.47
CA LEU A 20 -6.65 8.14 -0.23
C LEU A 20 -7.35 8.99 0.84
N LYS A 21 -7.95 10.12 0.44
CA LYS A 21 -8.76 10.95 1.36
C LYS A 21 -10.00 10.21 1.85
N ALA A 22 -10.68 9.47 0.98
CA ALA A 22 -11.86 8.68 1.36
C ALA A 22 -11.50 7.56 2.35
N ILE A 23 -10.32 6.93 2.20
CA ILE A 23 -9.79 5.98 3.17
C ILE A 23 -9.61 6.63 4.55
N GLU A 24 -8.95 7.79 4.60
CA GLU A 24 -8.75 8.54 5.85
C GLU A 24 -10.08 8.90 6.52
N GLN A 25 -11.03 9.41 5.74
CA GLN A 25 -12.34 9.80 6.24
C GLN A 25 -13.13 8.60 6.77
N SER A 26 -13.17 7.51 6.01
CA SER A 26 -13.85 6.28 6.41
C SER A 26 -13.25 5.70 7.68
N TYR A 27 -11.91 5.68 7.79
CA TYR A 27 -11.24 5.22 9.00
C TYR A 27 -11.60 6.07 10.23
N ASN A 28 -11.52 7.39 10.13
CA ASN A 28 -11.84 8.28 11.25
C ASN A 28 -13.31 8.18 11.68
N GLN A 29 -14.24 8.01 10.72
CA GLN A 29 -15.67 7.84 11.01
C GLN A 29 -15.99 6.51 11.70
N ASN A 30 -15.23 5.46 11.40
CA ASN A 30 -15.49 4.10 11.88
C ASN A 30 -14.53 3.65 12.98
N LEU A 31 -13.60 4.50 13.44
CA LEU A 31 -12.57 4.13 14.40
C LEU A 31 -13.14 3.63 15.73
N GLU A 32 -14.14 4.33 16.27
CA GLU A 32 -14.77 3.94 17.54
C GLU A 32 -15.57 2.64 17.41
N LYS A 33 -16.22 2.43 16.27
CA LYS A 33 -16.90 1.16 15.96
C LYS A 33 -15.88 0.01 15.86
N LEU A 34 -14.77 0.22 15.17
CA LEU A 34 -13.69 -0.75 15.05
C LEU A 34 -13.07 -1.08 16.42
N ARG A 35 -12.76 -0.08 17.23
CA ARG A 35 -12.27 -0.27 18.61
C ARG A 35 -13.24 -1.10 19.43
N SER A 36 -14.53 -0.78 19.37
CA SER A 36 -15.58 -1.50 20.10
C SER A 36 -15.67 -2.96 19.66
N SER A 37 -15.61 -3.23 18.35
CA SER A 37 -15.59 -4.58 17.79
C SER A 37 -14.37 -5.39 18.27
N LEU A 38 -13.17 -4.80 18.20
CA LEU A 38 -11.93 -5.44 18.64
C LEU A 38 -11.88 -5.66 20.15
N ASN A 39 -12.44 -4.73 20.93
CA ASN A 39 -12.47 -4.77 22.40
C ASN A 39 -13.63 -5.58 22.97
N HIS A 40 -14.49 -6.19 22.15
CA HIS A 40 -15.63 -6.95 22.64
C HIS A 40 -15.17 -8.04 23.64
N PRO A 41 -15.86 -8.28 24.77
CA PRO A 41 -15.43 -9.26 25.78
C PRO A 41 -15.17 -10.66 25.22
N ASP A 42 -15.98 -11.06 24.25
CA ASP A 42 -15.82 -12.36 23.59
C ASP A 42 -14.72 -12.38 22.52
N SER A 43 -14.10 -11.24 22.19
CA SER A 43 -13.09 -11.09 21.13
C SER A 43 -11.91 -12.01 21.42
N PRO A 44 -11.48 -12.85 20.45
CA PRO A 44 -10.30 -13.68 20.61
C PRO A 44 -9.06 -12.86 20.97
N LEU A 45 -9.02 -11.58 20.55
CA LEU A 45 -7.92 -10.67 20.81
C LEU A 45 -7.65 -10.47 22.31
N GLN A 46 -8.67 -10.55 23.17
CA GLN A 46 -8.53 -10.43 24.63
C GLN A 46 -7.68 -11.53 25.26
N LYS A 47 -7.53 -12.67 24.58
CA LYS A 47 -6.70 -13.80 25.03
C LYS A 47 -5.21 -13.56 24.80
N TYR A 48 -4.87 -12.57 23.99
CA TYR A 48 -3.50 -12.29 23.56
C TYR A 48 -3.03 -11.00 24.18
N ASN A 49 -1.76 -10.98 24.57
CA ASN A 49 -1.10 -9.78 25.02
C ASN A 49 0.28 -9.73 24.36
N ARG A 50 0.83 -8.54 24.18
CA ARG A 50 2.25 -8.44 23.83
C ARG A 50 3.05 -8.75 25.08
N ASP A 51 4.03 -9.65 24.95
CA ASP A 51 5.13 -9.81 25.91
C ASP A 51 6.02 -8.55 25.87
N ILE A 52 5.50 -7.42 26.36
CA ILE A 52 6.29 -6.26 26.71
C ILE A 52 6.81 -6.54 28.11
N GLN A 53 8.13 -6.45 28.29
CA GLN A 53 8.83 -6.65 29.56
C GLN A 53 7.98 -6.25 30.76
N ILE A 54 7.83 -7.18 31.72
CA ILE A 54 6.98 -7.06 32.90
C ILE A 54 7.45 -5.87 33.75
N SER A 55 6.89 -4.69 33.51
CA SER A 55 6.87 -3.63 34.51
C SER A 55 5.77 -4.00 35.52
N LEU A 56 6.16 -4.24 36.78
CA LEU A 56 5.29 -4.69 37.87
C LEU A 56 4.16 -3.70 38.22
N LEU A 57 4.17 -2.49 37.65
CA LEU A 57 3.37 -1.35 38.08
C LEU A 57 2.30 -0.88 37.08
N ASP A 58 2.28 -1.41 35.85
CA ASP A 58 1.32 -0.97 34.83
C ASP A 58 0.14 -1.96 34.70
N ALA A 59 -1.00 -1.55 35.25
CA ALA A 59 -2.26 -2.28 35.28
C ALA A 59 -2.70 -2.80 33.90
N ASN A 60 -3.20 -4.04 33.89
CA ASN A 60 -3.61 -4.82 32.71
C ASN A 60 -4.59 -4.08 31.76
N GLN A 61 -5.41 -3.15 32.26
CA GLN A 61 -6.39 -2.39 31.45
C GLN A 61 -5.71 -1.53 30.37
N LYS A 62 -4.65 -0.78 30.72
CA LYS A 62 -3.93 0.10 29.78
C LYS A 62 -3.14 -0.67 28.71
N ARG A 63 -2.90 -1.96 28.92
CA ARG A 63 -2.19 -2.83 27.96
C ARG A 63 -3.12 -3.34 26.85
N SER A 64 -4.37 -3.67 27.21
CA SER A 64 -5.41 -4.07 26.26
C SER A 64 -5.71 -2.96 25.25
N ASP A 65 -5.92 -1.73 25.73
CA ASP A 65 -6.26 -0.59 24.86
C ASP A 65 -5.16 -0.28 23.83
N LYS A 66 -3.88 -0.38 24.21
CA LYS A 66 -2.74 -0.19 23.29
C LYS A 66 -2.68 -1.24 22.19
N LEU A 67 -2.96 -2.50 22.53
CA LEU A 67 -2.99 -3.59 21.56
C LEU A 67 -4.13 -3.40 20.56
N ILE A 68 -5.30 -2.98 21.05
CA ILE A 68 -6.48 -2.70 20.21
C ILE A 68 -6.20 -1.55 19.25
N ASP A 69 -5.60 -0.46 19.73
CA ASP A 69 -5.23 0.68 18.88
C ASP A 69 -4.22 0.30 17.80
N GLU A 70 -3.23 -0.51 18.15
CA GLU A 70 -2.26 -1.03 17.19
C GLU A 70 -2.94 -1.88 16.11
N VAL A 71 -3.75 -2.85 16.51
CA VAL A 71 -4.47 -3.72 15.58
C VAL A 71 -5.43 -2.90 14.72
N ALA A 72 -6.16 -1.95 15.30
CA ALA A 72 -7.05 -1.04 14.59
C ALA A 72 -6.31 -0.21 13.53
N SER A 73 -5.10 0.27 13.83
CA SER A 73 -4.28 1.03 12.88
C SER A 73 -3.90 0.24 11.63
N THR A 74 -3.79 -1.10 11.75
CA THR A 74 -3.48 -1.97 10.60
C THR A 74 -4.66 -2.20 9.65
N LEU A 75 -5.88 -1.90 10.09
CA LEU A 75 -7.13 -2.14 9.37
C LEU A 75 -7.66 -0.90 8.63
N LYS A 76 -6.91 0.20 8.61
CA LYS A 76 -7.32 1.47 8.02
C LYS A 76 -7.91 1.37 6.61
N ASP A 77 -7.14 0.79 5.69
CA ASP A 77 -7.56 0.60 4.31
C ASP A 77 -8.68 -0.46 4.22
N THR A 78 -8.64 -1.47 5.10
CA THR A 78 -9.62 -2.55 5.16
C THR A 78 -11.02 -2.02 5.49
N ILE A 79 -11.13 -1.14 6.48
CA ILE A 79 -12.40 -0.51 6.86
C ILE A 79 -13.02 0.21 5.66
N TYR A 80 -12.23 0.97 4.91
CA TYR A 80 -12.73 1.62 3.71
C TYR A 80 -13.30 0.60 2.72
N PHE A 81 -12.56 -0.46 2.41
CA PHE A 81 -13.08 -1.49 1.50
C PHE A 81 -14.32 -2.22 2.05
N MET A 82 -14.41 -2.45 3.36
CA MET A 82 -15.58 -3.06 4.00
C MET A 82 -16.84 -2.21 3.75
N THR A 83 -16.73 -0.89 3.84
CA THR A 83 -17.87 0.04 3.64
C THR A 83 -18.33 0.20 2.19
N LEU A 84 -17.55 -0.29 1.21
CA LEU A 84 -17.89 -0.18 -0.22
C LEU A 84 -18.71 -1.38 -0.71
N SER A 85 -19.56 -1.14 -1.72
CA SER A 85 -20.23 -2.22 -2.46
C SER A 85 -19.24 -3.03 -3.33
N LYS A 86 -19.62 -4.24 -3.74
CA LYS A 86 -18.78 -5.11 -4.61
C LYS A 86 -18.33 -4.40 -5.90
N LYS A 87 -19.21 -3.58 -6.49
CA LYS A 87 -18.91 -2.80 -7.71
C LYS A 87 -17.87 -1.71 -7.42
N GLU A 88 -18.03 -0.98 -6.34
CA GLU A 88 -17.11 0.09 -5.94
C GLU A 88 -15.74 -0.46 -5.54
N ARG A 89 -15.68 -1.55 -4.77
CA ARG A 89 -14.41 -2.22 -4.42
C ARG A 89 -13.61 -2.58 -5.68
N THR A 90 -14.29 -3.14 -6.68
CA THR A 90 -13.67 -3.49 -7.97
C THR A 90 -13.16 -2.24 -8.68
N SER A 91 -13.99 -1.19 -8.77
CA SER A 91 -13.64 0.06 -9.44
C SER A 91 -12.44 0.76 -8.79
N VAL A 92 -12.45 0.91 -7.46
CA VAL A 92 -11.36 1.49 -6.67
C VAL A 92 -10.07 0.69 -6.86
N THR A 93 -10.14 -0.64 -6.75
CA THR A 93 -8.97 -1.50 -6.91
C THR A 93 -8.37 -1.38 -8.31
N GLN A 94 -9.21 -1.42 -9.35
CA GLN A 94 -8.77 -1.27 -10.73
C GLN A 94 -8.14 0.11 -10.96
N ARG A 95 -8.79 1.18 -10.49
CA ARG A 95 -8.33 2.56 -10.63
C ARG A 95 -6.97 2.78 -9.96
N MET A 96 -6.80 2.37 -8.71
CA MET A 96 -5.52 2.48 -7.98
C MET A 96 -4.42 1.66 -8.64
N ARG A 97 -4.75 0.45 -9.10
CA ARG A 97 -3.80 -0.42 -9.78
C ARG A 97 -3.38 0.15 -11.14
N SER A 98 -4.32 0.65 -11.93
CA SER A 98 -4.03 1.30 -13.22
C SER A 98 -3.16 2.53 -13.04
N TYR A 99 -3.47 3.38 -12.07
CA TYR A 99 -2.63 4.54 -11.73
C TYR A 99 -1.19 4.12 -11.45
N TYR A 100 -1.01 3.17 -10.53
CA TYR A 100 0.32 2.75 -10.11
C TYR A 100 1.09 2.04 -11.23
N SER A 101 0.43 1.16 -11.99
CA SER A 101 1.05 0.50 -13.15
C SER A 101 1.48 1.49 -14.23
N GLU A 102 0.68 2.50 -14.55
CA GLU A 102 1.07 3.54 -15.51
C GLU A 102 2.17 4.45 -14.95
N LEU A 103 2.16 4.75 -13.66
CA LEU A 103 3.22 5.53 -13.01
C LEU A 103 4.59 4.84 -13.13
N VAL A 104 4.67 3.57 -12.71
CA VAL A 104 5.90 2.78 -12.80
C VAL A 104 6.37 2.66 -14.24
N LYS A 105 5.45 2.35 -15.17
CA LYS A 105 5.76 2.28 -16.60
C LYS A 105 6.34 3.59 -17.13
N ASN A 106 5.73 4.73 -16.82
CA ASN A 106 6.19 6.03 -17.31
C ASN A 106 7.57 6.39 -16.73
N GLN A 107 7.81 6.10 -15.45
CA GLN A 107 9.12 6.32 -14.83
C GLN A 107 10.20 5.43 -15.45
N PHE A 108 9.91 4.14 -15.63
CA PHE A 108 10.81 3.18 -16.26
C PHE A 108 11.19 3.61 -17.69
N LEU A 109 10.20 3.98 -18.51
CA LEU A 109 10.44 4.41 -19.89
C LEU A 109 11.24 5.72 -19.97
N ARG A 110 11.01 6.67 -19.05
CA ARG A 110 11.80 7.91 -19.00
C ARG A 110 13.27 7.66 -18.70
N ILE A 111 13.55 6.79 -17.72
CA ILE A 111 14.93 6.42 -17.40
C ILE A 111 15.55 5.68 -18.59
N ASN A 112 14.82 4.76 -19.24
CA ASN A 112 15.32 4.11 -20.45
C ASN A 112 15.69 5.11 -21.55
N TYR A 113 14.85 6.09 -21.84
CA TYR A 113 15.17 7.10 -22.85
C TYR A 113 16.40 7.94 -22.48
N ILE A 114 16.58 8.29 -21.21
CA ILE A 114 17.80 8.99 -20.75
C ILE A 114 19.04 8.11 -20.93
N MET A 115 18.93 6.82 -20.61
CA MET A 115 20.04 5.86 -20.72
C MET A 115 20.40 5.53 -22.18
N GLU A 116 19.45 5.66 -23.11
CA GLU A 116 19.63 5.41 -24.54
C GLU A 116 20.32 6.57 -25.29
N ASP A 117 20.39 7.76 -24.69
CA ASP A 117 21.07 8.93 -25.27
C ASP A 117 22.50 9.08 -24.69
N PRO A 118 23.56 8.63 -25.41
CA PRO A 118 24.94 8.73 -24.94
C PRO A 118 25.50 10.15 -24.97
N GLU A 119 24.80 11.11 -25.59
CA GLU A 119 25.23 12.51 -25.70
C GLU A 119 24.54 13.42 -24.68
N ILE A 120 23.60 12.90 -23.89
CA ILE A 120 22.91 13.67 -22.87
C ILE A 120 23.90 14.30 -21.88
N GLY A 121 23.74 15.60 -21.63
CA GLY A 121 24.66 16.38 -20.79
C GLY A 121 26.03 16.67 -21.44
N SER A 122 26.20 16.35 -22.72
CA SER A 122 27.37 16.71 -23.53
C SER A 122 26.89 17.24 -24.89
N PRO A 123 26.31 18.46 -24.96
CA PRO A 123 25.85 19.01 -26.22
C PRO A 123 27.05 19.19 -27.16
N LYS A 124 27.18 18.30 -28.14
CA LYS A 124 28.25 18.37 -29.14
C LYS A 124 27.79 19.20 -30.32
N HIS A 125 28.74 19.93 -30.91
CA HIS A 125 28.61 20.42 -32.27
C HIS A 125 29.85 20.01 -33.05
N GLY A 126 29.68 19.23 -34.13
CA GLY A 126 30.80 18.81 -34.98
C GLY A 126 31.86 17.97 -34.25
N SER A 127 33.11 18.42 -34.27
CA SER A 127 34.29 17.68 -33.82
C SER A 127 34.81 18.08 -32.44
N ASP A 128 33.98 18.71 -31.60
CA ASP A 128 34.42 19.22 -30.30
C ASP A 128 34.98 18.13 -29.37
N PRO A 129 36.17 18.33 -28.76
CA PRO A 129 36.73 17.41 -27.78
C PRO A 129 35.87 17.41 -26.52
N THR A 130 35.52 16.21 -26.05
CA THR A 130 34.45 15.98 -25.06
C THR A 130 34.74 16.62 -23.71
N PRO A 131 33.96 17.61 -23.23
CA PRO A 131 33.77 17.77 -21.81
C PRO A 131 32.69 16.76 -21.41
N LYS A 132 33.05 15.46 -21.29
CA LYS A 132 32.16 14.52 -20.57
C LYS A 132 32.03 15.08 -19.16
N HIS A 133 30.88 15.66 -18.84
CA HIS A 133 30.64 16.21 -17.52
C HIS A 133 30.92 15.12 -16.49
N LYS A 134 31.91 15.32 -15.62
CA LYS A 134 32.46 14.25 -14.76
C LYS A 134 31.38 13.57 -13.90
N GLY A 135 30.33 14.32 -13.53
CA GLY A 135 29.18 13.81 -12.79
C GLY A 135 28.23 12.89 -13.59
N MET A 136 28.21 12.97 -14.93
CA MET A 136 27.27 12.17 -15.74
C MET A 136 27.52 10.67 -15.62
N ARG A 137 28.77 10.26 -15.40
CA ARG A 137 29.09 8.85 -15.11
C ARG A 137 28.38 8.38 -13.84
N GLN A 138 28.42 9.17 -12.77
CA GLN A 138 27.74 8.83 -11.51
C GLN A 138 26.21 8.83 -11.69
N VAL A 139 25.67 9.79 -12.42
CA VAL A 139 24.24 9.85 -12.75
C VAL A 139 23.80 8.57 -13.49
N PHE A 140 24.55 8.13 -14.50
CA PHE A 140 24.23 6.89 -15.23
C PHE A 140 24.31 5.64 -14.36
N GLU A 141 25.28 5.54 -13.44
CA GLU A 141 25.35 4.41 -12.50
C GLU A 141 24.13 4.39 -11.56
N ILE A 142 23.72 5.55 -11.03
CA ILE A 142 22.51 5.67 -10.20
C ILE A 142 21.27 5.30 -11.00
N LEU A 143 21.11 5.86 -12.20
CA LEU A 143 19.96 5.58 -13.06
C LEU A 143 19.89 4.11 -13.47
N LYS A 144 21.03 3.42 -13.63
CA LYS A 144 21.08 1.99 -13.90
C LYS A 144 20.52 1.15 -12.75
N MET A 145 20.81 1.52 -11.50
CA MET A 145 20.23 0.86 -10.32
C MET A 145 18.73 1.12 -10.25
N VAL A 146 18.30 2.39 -10.34
CA VAL A 146 16.89 2.76 -10.30
C VAL A 146 16.09 2.10 -11.44
N LYS A 147 16.66 2.02 -12.65
CA LYS A 147 16.07 1.32 -13.79
C LYS A 147 15.77 -0.13 -13.46
N LYS A 148 16.73 -0.84 -12.85
CA LYS A 148 16.58 -2.26 -12.51
C LYS A 148 15.45 -2.48 -11.50
N ASP A 149 15.35 -1.63 -10.49
CA ASP A 149 14.26 -1.70 -9.50
C ASP A 149 12.89 -1.44 -10.15
N LEU A 150 12.81 -0.44 -11.03
CA LEU A 150 11.59 -0.14 -11.77
C LEU A 150 11.22 -1.22 -12.79
N GLU A 151 12.21 -1.91 -13.38
CA GLU A 151 12.00 -3.04 -14.29
C GLU A 151 11.33 -4.20 -13.56
N PHE A 152 11.87 -4.59 -12.40
CA PHE A 152 11.25 -5.63 -11.56
C PHE A 152 9.83 -5.26 -11.14
N GLU A 153 9.61 -4.02 -10.69
CA GLU A 153 8.28 -3.57 -10.32
C GLU A 153 7.34 -3.57 -11.55
N TYR A 154 7.81 -3.13 -12.71
CA TYR A 154 7.01 -3.13 -13.94
C TYR A 154 6.61 -4.55 -14.37
N GLU A 155 7.56 -5.49 -14.40
CA GLU A 155 7.33 -6.90 -14.73
C GLU A 155 6.36 -7.56 -13.75
N TYR A 156 6.56 -7.33 -12.45
CA TYR A 156 5.64 -7.78 -11.41
C TYR A 156 4.22 -7.28 -11.69
N ARG A 157 4.05 -5.99 -11.99
CA ARG A 157 2.72 -5.42 -12.26
C ARG A 157 2.05 -5.98 -13.51
N GLN A 158 2.82 -6.36 -14.54
CA GLN A 158 2.30 -7.03 -15.74
C GLN A 158 1.87 -8.48 -15.47
N SER A 159 2.54 -9.18 -14.54
CA SER A 159 2.25 -10.58 -14.22
C SER A 159 1.07 -10.78 -13.26
N LEU A 160 0.64 -9.72 -12.56
CA LEU A 160 -0.51 -9.78 -11.65
C LEU A 160 -1.81 -10.17 -12.38
N SER A 161 -2.57 -11.10 -11.81
CA SER A 161 -3.89 -11.52 -12.31
C SER A 161 -4.93 -10.38 -12.30
N ARG A 162 -6.07 -10.55 -12.99
CA ARG A 162 -7.14 -9.53 -13.00
C ARG A 162 -7.68 -9.29 -11.58
N SER A 163 -7.87 -8.02 -11.21
CA SER A 163 -8.45 -7.67 -9.91
C SER A 163 -9.96 -7.91 -9.88
N GLY A 164 -10.42 -8.63 -8.87
CA GLY A 164 -11.83 -8.81 -8.53
C GLY A 164 -12.25 -7.91 -7.36
N TYR A 165 -13.50 -8.07 -6.91
CA TYR A 165 -14.09 -7.25 -5.84
C TYR A 165 -13.44 -7.49 -4.45
N LEU A 166 -12.82 -8.65 -4.23
CA LEU A 166 -12.09 -8.96 -2.99
C LEU A 166 -10.62 -8.56 -3.02
N THR A 167 -10.04 -8.26 -4.19
CA THR A 167 -8.59 -8.09 -4.31
C THR A 167 -8.07 -6.95 -3.45
N GLY A 168 -8.72 -5.77 -3.48
CA GLY A 168 -8.33 -4.64 -2.64
C GLY A 168 -8.48 -4.95 -1.14
N LEU A 169 -9.58 -5.58 -0.76
CA LEU A 169 -9.85 -5.98 0.62
C LEU A 169 -8.80 -6.97 1.14
N GLN A 170 -8.51 -8.04 0.40
CA GLN A 170 -7.52 -9.06 0.77
C GLN A 170 -6.11 -8.47 0.93
N ILE A 171 -5.69 -7.61 -0.01
CA ILE A 171 -4.38 -6.96 0.05
C ILE A 171 -4.30 -6.04 1.27
N SER A 172 -5.36 -5.27 1.55
CA SER A 172 -5.39 -4.33 2.69
C SER A 172 -5.20 -5.03 4.04
N MET A 173 -5.68 -6.27 4.19
CA MET A 173 -5.58 -7.04 5.43
C MET A 173 -4.18 -7.65 5.67
N GLY A 174 -3.23 -7.50 4.74
CA GLY A 174 -1.91 -8.13 4.84
C GLY A 174 -1.16 -7.76 6.12
N LYS A 175 -1.13 -6.45 6.46
CA LYS A 175 -0.49 -5.97 7.70
C LYS A 175 -1.18 -6.51 8.95
N PHE A 176 -2.52 -6.53 8.95
CA PHE A 176 -3.30 -7.07 10.04
C PHE A 176 -2.94 -8.53 10.32
N PHE A 177 -2.91 -9.40 9.30
CA PHE A 177 -2.54 -10.81 9.49
C PHE A 177 -1.08 -10.99 9.95
N ILE A 178 -0.14 -10.16 9.45
CA ILE A 178 1.24 -10.16 9.93
C ILE A 178 1.28 -9.81 11.43
N THR A 179 0.53 -8.79 11.86
CA THR A 179 0.43 -8.40 13.27
C THR A 179 -0.17 -9.52 14.10
N LEU A 180 -1.28 -10.13 13.69
CA LEU A 180 -1.88 -11.25 14.43
C LEU A 180 -0.93 -12.44 14.56
N LYS A 181 -0.19 -12.76 13.50
CA LYS A 181 0.83 -13.82 13.53
C LYS A 181 1.96 -13.49 14.50
N SER A 182 2.39 -12.22 14.56
CA SER A 182 3.41 -11.78 15.51
C SER A 182 2.98 -11.87 16.97
N LEU A 183 1.66 -11.82 17.24
CA LEU A 183 1.07 -12.01 18.56
C LEU A 183 0.93 -13.49 18.95
N GLY A 184 1.33 -14.43 18.07
CA GLY A 184 1.14 -15.86 18.30
C GLY A 184 -0.33 -16.31 18.18
N MET A 185 -1.20 -15.51 17.55
CA MET A 185 -2.61 -15.84 17.41
C MET A 185 -2.80 -17.09 16.53
N ASN A 186 -3.53 -18.08 17.04
CA ASN A 186 -3.82 -19.30 16.27
C ASN A 186 -4.83 -19.03 15.14
N GLN A 187 -4.85 -19.90 14.13
CA GLN A 187 -5.70 -19.71 12.94
C GLN A 187 -7.21 -19.66 13.26
N LYS A 188 -7.68 -20.44 14.25
CA LYS A 188 -9.09 -20.46 14.65
C LYS A 188 -9.52 -19.09 15.19
N ASP A 189 -8.74 -18.53 16.10
CA ASP A 189 -8.99 -17.21 16.68
C ASP A 189 -8.87 -16.10 15.62
N GLN A 190 -7.93 -16.19 14.68
CA GLN A 190 -7.84 -15.26 13.55
C GLN A 190 -9.12 -15.28 12.69
N ILE A 191 -9.61 -16.47 12.34
CA ILE A 191 -10.85 -16.62 11.56
C ILE A 191 -12.05 -16.03 12.32
N THR A 192 -12.19 -16.35 13.61
CA THR A 192 -13.30 -15.82 14.43
C THR A 192 -13.24 -14.30 14.55
N LEU A 193 -12.04 -13.72 14.68
CA LEU A 193 -11.88 -12.26 14.73
C LEU A 193 -12.29 -11.60 13.40
N VAL A 194 -11.87 -12.18 12.27
CA VAL A 194 -12.22 -11.68 10.93
C VAL A 194 -13.72 -11.80 10.69
N GLN A 195 -14.35 -12.94 11.02
CA GLN A 195 -15.78 -13.13 10.85
C GLN A 195 -16.58 -12.05 11.58
N ARG A 196 -16.25 -11.79 12.84
CA ARG A 196 -16.92 -10.73 13.61
C ARG A 196 -16.71 -9.34 13.02
N LEU A 197 -15.49 -9.01 12.62
CA LEU A 197 -15.23 -7.74 11.94
C LEU A 197 -16.09 -7.60 10.68
N PHE A 198 -16.29 -8.68 9.93
CA PHE A 198 -17.09 -8.62 8.71
C PHE A 198 -18.59 -8.57 9.00
N ASP A 199 -19.05 -9.25 10.03
CA ASP A 199 -20.44 -9.20 10.50
C ASP A 199 -20.77 -7.79 11.04
N ASP A 200 -19.90 -7.23 11.87
CA ASP A 200 -20.07 -5.89 12.46
C ASP A 200 -20.10 -4.80 11.39
N PHE A 201 -19.35 -4.97 10.31
CA PHE A 201 -19.32 -4.04 9.18
C PHE A 201 -20.26 -4.42 8.03
N GLU A 202 -21.11 -5.45 8.22
CA GLU A 202 -22.10 -5.92 7.25
C GLU A 202 -21.51 -6.14 5.85
N VAL A 203 -20.31 -6.74 5.81
CA VAL A 203 -19.56 -6.92 4.57
C VAL A 203 -20.31 -7.89 3.67
N ASP A 204 -20.80 -7.40 2.53
CA ASP A 204 -21.38 -8.27 1.49
C ASP A 204 -20.29 -9.13 0.85
N TRP A 205 -20.38 -10.45 1.06
CA TRP A 205 -19.44 -11.50 0.62
C TRP A 205 -19.81 -12.01 -0.77
#